data_AF-A0A923V6G3-F1
#
_entry.id   AF-A0A923V6G3-F1
#
_cell.length_a   1.000
_cell.length_b   1.000
_cell.length_c   1.000
_cell.angle_alpha   90.00
_cell.angle_beta   90.00
_cell.angle_gamma   90.00
#
_symmetry.space_group_name_H-M   'P 1'
#
loop_
_entity.id
_entity.type
_entity.pdbx_description
1 polymer ?
#
loop_
_entity_poly.entity_id
_entity_poly.type
_entity_poly.pdbx_seq_one_letter_code
_entity_poly.pdbx_strand_id
1 'polypeptide(L)'
;MIFLYGIESDRQACDEIQFNLAYRWFCKLAIEDNTPDHSSLTKIRDRLGVETFKNVFEKIVNICIEKNLANGKKIMMDGSIIKADAALKSMVDRPQEGEKLKDIVPPKYIKDRKLGNKTQISKTDPDSTLAGKAGEPKKLAFKVHETIDCENRIIIDAHVTTGSAVEGHVMLGRIDYIEKAFDLKVEEITADRGYGFGVNLQALQDREINSFVPRFQSDNGDRITRDSAGFAFDKNKDCFICPERIGSSKATFDHSMKYEFISRGLISPVLV
;
A
#
# COMPACT_ATOMS: atom_id res chain seq x y z
N MET A 1 15.76 1.90 -20.17
CA MET A 1 15.52 2.53 -21.49
C MET A 1 14.04 2.87 -21.67
N ILE A 2 13.12 1.89 -21.65
CA ILE A 2 11.66 2.14 -21.64
C ILE A 2 11.26 3.17 -20.57
N PHE A 3 11.71 2.98 -19.34
CA PHE A 3 11.49 3.91 -18.23
C PHE A 3 12.17 5.28 -18.42
N LEU A 4 13.40 5.32 -18.96
CA LEU A 4 14.17 6.57 -19.09
C LEU A 4 13.59 7.50 -20.17
N TYR A 5 12.96 6.94 -21.20
CA TYR A 5 12.41 7.68 -22.32
C TYR A 5 10.88 7.77 -22.29
N GLY A 6 10.25 7.38 -21.18
CA GLY A 6 8.80 7.52 -21.01
C GLY A 6 7.97 6.70 -22.00
N ILE A 7 8.43 5.50 -22.36
CA ILE A 7 7.66 4.59 -23.23
C ILE A 7 6.55 3.93 -22.41
N GLU A 8 5.30 4.18 -22.79
CA GLU A 8 4.13 3.86 -21.96
C GLU A 8 3.49 2.50 -22.26
N SER A 9 3.94 1.79 -23.31
CA SER A 9 3.36 0.49 -23.66
C SER A 9 4.37 -0.48 -24.30
N ASP A 10 4.12 -1.78 -24.13
CA ASP A 10 4.87 -2.85 -24.80
C ASP A 10 4.86 -2.69 -26.32
N ARG A 11 3.73 -2.22 -26.90
CA ARG A 11 3.61 -1.96 -28.34
C ARG A 11 4.55 -0.85 -28.79
N GLN A 12 4.48 0.29 -28.11
CA GLN A 12 5.38 1.41 -28.40
C GLN A 12 6.84 0.99 -28.21
N ALA A 13 7.15 0.18 -27.20
CA ALA A 13 8.51 -0.33 -27.01
C ALA A 13 8.97 -1.19 -28.20
N CYS A 14 8.12 -2.09 -28.71
CA CYS A 14 8.41 -2.89 -29.89
C CYS A 14 8.58 -2.04 -31.15
N ASP A 15 7.72 -1.04 -31.36
CA ASP A 15 7.80 -0.10 -32.48
C ASP A 15 9.10 0.71 -32.42
N GLU A 16 9.45 1.22 -31.24
CA GLU A 16 10.70 1.96 -31.04
C GLU A 16 11.94 1.08 -31.30
N ILE A 17 11.95 -0.18 -30.86
CA ILE A 17 13.04 -1.11 -31.18
C ILE A 17 13.13 -1.38 -32.69
N GLN A 18 12.02 -1.30 -33.41
CA GLN A 18 12.02 -1.49 -34.86
C GLN A 18 12.79 -0.39 -35.60
N PHE A 19 12.61 0.87 -35.18
CA PHE A 19 13.16 2.02 -35.91
C PHE A 19 14.42 2.63 -35.26
N ASN A 20 14.67 2.40 -33.97
CA ASN A 20 15.75 3.02 -33.24
C ASN A 20 16.99 2.10 -33.14
N LEU A 21 18.06 2.45 -33.88
CA LEU A 21 19.30 1.67 -33.90
C LEU A 21 19.96 1.52 -32.53
N ALA A 22 19.88 2.53 -31.65
CA ALA A 22 20.43 2.44 -30.31
C ALA A 22 19.69 1.38 -29.47
N TYR A 23 18.38 1.25 -29.70
CA TYR A 23 17.54 0.29 -28.98
C TYR A 23 17.82 -1.12 -29.45
N ARG A 24 18.00 -1.31 -30.77
CA ARG A 24 18.43 -2.60 -31.34
C ARG A 24 19.79 -3.02 -30.80
N TRP A 25 20.76 -2.11 -30.79
CA TRP A 25 22.08 -2.37 -30.23
C TRP A 25 22.01 -2.78 -28.75
N PHE A 26 21.23 -2.05 -27.94
CA PHE A 26 21.01 -2.39 -26.53
C PHE A 26 20.39 -3.79 -26.34
N CYS A 27 19.40 -4.12 -27.16
CA CYS A 27 18.75 -5.43 -27.18
C CYS A 27 19.58 -6.54 -27.86
N LYS A 28 20.80 -6.23 -28.31
CA LYS A 28 21.69 -7.14 -29.06
C LYS A 28 21.05 -7.72 -30.33
N LEU A 29 20.27 -6.90 -31.04
CA LEU A 29 19.68 -7.22 -32.33
C LEU A 29 20.51 -6.61 -33.46
N ALA A 30 20.82 -7.41 -34.48
CA ALA A 30 21.39 -6.92 -35.74
C ALA A 30 20.37 -6.05 -36.50
N ILE A 31 20.74 -5.42 -37.61
CA ILE A 31 19.80 -4.59 -38.39
C ILE A 31 18.76 -5.47 -39.08
N GLU A 32 19.15 -6.68 -39.47
CA GLU A 32 18.37 -7.64 -40.23
C GLU A 32 17.45 -8.52 -39.35
N ASP A 33 17.69 -8.54 -38.03
CA ASP A 33 16.92 -9.36 -37.10
C ASP A 33 15.45 -8.89 -37.01
N ASN A 34 14.54 -9.82 -36.81
CA ASN A 34 13.16 -9.46 -36.49
C ASN A 34 13.06 -8.91 -35.07
N THR A 35 12.21 -7.90 -34.85
CA THR A 35 11.94 -7.40 -33.50
C THR A 35 10.91 -8.27 -32.79
N PRO A 36 10.96 -8.33 -31.44
CA PRO A 36 9.92 -8.98 -30.67
C PRO A 36 8.55 -8.33 -30.92
N ASP A 37 7.51 -9.14 -31.06
CA ASP A 37 6.14 -8.65 -31.02
C ASP A 37 5.65 -8.46 -29.58
N HIS A 38 4.80 -7.46 -29.34
CA HIS A 38 4.24 -7.15 -28.03
C HIS A 38 3.54 -8.35 -27.36
N SER A 39 2.89 -9.24 -28.13
CA SER A 39 2.26 -10.45 -27.58
C SER A 39 3.29 -11.44 -27.01
N SER A 40 4.52 -11.41 -27.51
CA SER A 40 5.61 -12.22 -26.98
C SER A 40 6.03 -11.74 -25.59
N LEU A 41 6.10 -10.41 -25.39
CA LEU A 41 6.42 -9.82 -24.08
C LEU A 41 5.38 -10.20 -23.02
N THR A 42 4.08 -10.14 -23.36
CA THR A 42 3.01 -10.59 -22.46
C THR A 42 3.18 -12.07 -22.08
N LYS A 43 3.33 -12.96 -23.07
CA LYS A 43 3.50 -14.41 -22.83
C LYS A 43 4.74 -14.71 -21.99
N ILE A 44 5.84 -14.00 -22.21
CA ILE A 44 7.07 -14.15 -21.42
C ILE A 44 6.82 -13.74 -19.97
N ARG A 45 6.16 -12.60 -19.74
CA ARG A 45 5.83 -12.12 -18.39
C ARG A 45 4.96 -13.13 -17.64
N ASP A 46 3.93 -13.66 -18.29
CA ASP A 46 3.05 -14.69 -17.74
C ASP A 46 3.83 -15.98 -17.42
N ARG A 47 4.75 -16.38 -18.30
CA ARG A 47 5.58 -17.58 -18.13
C ARG A 47 6.60 -17.46 -17.00
N LEU A 48 7.25 -16.29 -16.86
CA LEU A 48 8.23 -16.04 -15.81
C LEU A 48 7.58 -15.92 -14.44
N GLY A 49 6.36 -15.36 -14.40
CA GLY A 49 5.59 -15.18 -13.18
C GLY A 49 6.15 -14.08 -12.26
N VAL A 50 5.32 -13.66 -11.32
CA VAL A 50 5.59 -12.54 -10.40
C VAL A 50 6.85 -12.77 -9.57
N GLU A 51 7.06 -14.01 -9.12
CA GLU A 51 8.19 -14.37 -8.26
C GLU A 51 9.55 -14.12 -8.95
N THR A 52 9.64 -14.36 -10.26
CA THR A 52 10.89 -14.08 -11.00
C THR A 52 11.18 -12.58 -11.04
N PHE A 53 10.17 -11.75 -11.30
CA PHE A 53 10.35 -10.29 -11.30
C PHE A 53 10.71 -9.77 -9.90
N LYS A 54 10.08 -10.32 -8.86
CA LYS A 54 10.41 -10.01 -7.47
C LYS A 54 11.88 -10.33 -7.16
N ASN A 55 12.35 -11.52 -7.52
CA ASN A 55 13.75 -11.92 -7.34
C ASN A 55 14.73 -11.03 -8.12
N VAL A 56 14.38 -10.61 -9.34
CA VAL A 56 15.20 -9.66 -10.11
C VAL A 56 15.25 -8.30 -9.43
N PHE A 57 14.11 -7.78 -8.96
CA PHE A 57 14.03 -6.52 -8.23
C PHE A 57 14.89 -6.56 -6.96
N GLU A 58 14.73 -7.58 -6.11
CA GLU A 58 15.52 -7.76 -4.88
C GLU A 58 17.03 -7.85 -5.17
N LYS A 59 17.42 -8.54 -6.25
CA LYS A 59 18.83 -8.57 -6.67
C LYS A 59 19.37 -7.20 -7.04
N ILE A 60 18.57 -6.39 -7.75
CA ILE A 60 18.97 -5.03 -8.12
C ILE A 60 19.13 -4.16 -6.86
N VAL A 61 18.19 -4.26 -5.91
CA VAL A 61 18.29 -3.55 -4.62
C VAL A 61 19.53 -3.98 -3.84
N ASN A 62 19.83 -5.28 -3.77
CA ASN A 62 21.05 -5.78 -3.13
C ASN A 62 22.33 -5.21 -3.78
N ILE A 63 22.39 -5.14 -5.11
CA ILE A 63 23.51 -4.49 -5.80
C ILE A 63 23.62 -3.01 -5.41
N CYS A 64 22.50 -2.29 -5.29
CA CYS A 64 22.50 -0.91 -4.82
C CYS A 64 23.06 -0.80 -3.39
N ILE A 65 22.68 -1.70 -2.49
CA ILE A 65 23.18 -1.74 -1.11
C ILE A 65 24.68 -2.03 -1.07
N GLU A 66 25.14 -3.07 -1.78
CA GLU A 66 26.56 -3.42 -1.89
C GLU A 66 27.42 -2.27 -2.43
N LYS A 67 26.84 -1.43 -3.29
CA LYS A 67 27.49 -0.24 -3.85
C LYS A 67 27.32 1.02 -3.00
N ASN A 68 26.75 0.92 -1.79
CA ASN A 68 26.43 2.04 -0.90
C ASN A 68 25.51 3.10 -1.54
N LEU A 69 24.65 2.68 -2.48
CA LEU A 69 23.61 3.52 -3.08
C LEU A 69 22.30 3.49 -2.28
N ALA A 70 22.10 2.51 -1.41
CA ALA A 70 20.98 2.46 -0.49
C ALA A 70 21.44 1.86 0.84
N ASN A 71 20.86 2.29 1.96
CA ASN A 71 21.18 1.76 3.28
C ASN A 71 19.94 1.45 4.13
N GLY A 72 18.74 1.87 3.70
CA GLY A 72 17.46 1.57 4.35
C GLY A 72 17.26 2.18 5.73
N LYS A 73 18.19 2.99 6.23
CA LYS A 73 18.11 3.63 7.55
C LYS A 73 16.98 4.65 7.59
N LYS A 74 16.85 5.43 6.53
CA LYS A 74 15.83 6.46 6.37
C LYS A 74 14.96 6.10 5.17
N ILE A 75 13.67 5.93 5.41
CA ILE A 75 12.73 5.51 4.37
C ILE A 75 11.55 6.46 4.23
N MET A 76 11.02 6.53 3.02
CA MET A 76 9.76 7.20 2.70
C MET A 76 8.76 6.19 2.18
N MET A 77 7.52 6.23 2.66
CA MET A 77 6.43 5.39 2.16
C MET A 77 5.34 6.22 1.50
N ASP A 78 4.92 5.82 0.30
CA ASP A 78 3.81 6.42 -0.42
C ASP A 78 2.90 5.35 -1.04
N GLY A 79 1.62 5.69 -1.25
CA GLY A 79 0.61 4.82 -1.83
C GLY A 79 0.01 5.42 -3.10
N SER A 80 0.20 4.75 -4.23
CA SER A 80 -0.30 5.19 -5.53
C SER A 80 -1.42 4.28 -6.06
N ILE A 81 -2.50 4.89 -6.59
CA ILE A 81 -3.61 4.15 -7.22
C ILE A 81 -3.30 3.98 -8.71
N ILE A 82 -3.12 2.73 -9.14
CA ILE A 82 -2.88 2.36 -10.53
C ILE A 82 -4.16 1.82 -11.14
N LYS A 83 -4.62 2.41 -12.25
CA LYS A 83 -5.81 1.94 -12.95
C LYS A 83 -5.57 0.54 -13.51
N ALA A 84 -6.50 -0.38 -13.24
CA ALA A 84 -6.47 -1.71 -13.82
C ALA A 84 -6.92 -1.66 -15.29
N ASP A 85 -6.43 -2.61 -16.10
CA ASP A 85 -6.95 -2.82 -17.46
C ASP A 85 -8.28 -3.60 -17.43
N ALA A 86 -9.25 -3.02 -16.71
CA ALA A 86 -10.57 -3.58 -16.50
C ALA A 86 -11.62 -2.48 -16.56
N ALA A 87 -12.70 -2.74 -17.31
CA ALA A 87 -13.80 -1.81 -17.45
C ALA A 87 -14.87 -2.06 -16.38
N LEU A 88 -15.55 -1.02 -15.90
CA LEU A 88 -16.65 -1.18 -14.94
C LEU A 88 -17.75 -2.15 -15.41
N LYS A 89 -17.93 -2.34 -16.72
CA LYS A 89 -18.87 -3.31 -17.31
C LYS A 89 -18.50 -4.77 -17.02
N SER A 90 -17.25 -5.06 -16.67
CA SER A 90 -16.82 -6.42 -16.30
C SER A 90 -17.27 -6.81 -14.90
N MET A 91 -17.77 -5.85 -14.09
CA MET A 91 -18.24 -6.11 -12.74
C MET A 91 -19.52 -6.94 -12.77
N VAL A 92 -19.43 -8.12 -12.16
CA VAL A 92 -20.53 -9.05 -11.95
C VAL A 92 -20.75 -9.26 -10.47
N ASP A 93 -21.90 -9.79 -10.09
CA ASP A 93 -22.12 -10.18 -8.70
C ASP A 93 -21.15 -11.31 -8.33
N ARG A 94 -20.69 -11.30 -7.08
CA ARG A 94 -19.74 -12.31 -6.60
C ARG A 94 -20.38 -13.71 -6.74
N PRO A 95 -19.62 -14.70 -7.24
CA PRO A 95 -20.14 -16.06 -7.41
C PRO A 95 -20.59 -16.64 -6.08
N GLN A 96 -21.72 -17.35 -6.09
CA GLN A 96 -22.16 -18.13 -4.93
C GLN A 96 -21.37 -19.44 -4.83
N GLU A 97 -21.54 -20.16 -3.72
CA GLU A 97 -20.85 -21.42 -3.48
C GLU A 97 -21.15 -22.43 -4.60
N GLY A 98 -20.11 -22.95 -5.25
CA GLY A 98 -20.22 -23.85 -6.40
C GLY A 98 -20.28 -23.17 -7.78
N GLU A 99 -20.47 -21.86 -7.86
CA GLU A 99 -20.44 -21.11 -9.12
C GLU A 99 -19.02 -20.71 -9.52
N LYS A 100 -18.73 -20.72 -10.83
CA LYS A 100 -17.45 -20.23 -11.37
C LYS A 100 -17.66 -18.85 -11.97
N LEU A 101 -16.81 -17.90 -11.58
CA LEU A 101 -16.85 -16.52 -12.08
C LEU A 101 -16.86 -16.41 -13.62
N LYS A 102 -16.14 -17.31 -14.30
CA LYS A 102 -16.09 -17.36 -15.76
C LYS A 102 -17.44 -17.62 -16.43
N ASP A 103 -18.37 -18.26 -15.73
CA ASP A 103 -19.68 -18.66 -16.26
C ASP A 103 -20.73 -17.55 -16.07
N ILE A 104 -20.45 -16.54 -15.23
CA ILE A 104 -21.35 -15.42 -14.99
C ILE A 104 -21.30 -14.43 -16.16
N VAL A 105 -22.45 -14.07 -16.71
CA VAL A 105 -22.56 -13.13 -17.83
C VAL A 105 -22.54 -11.69 -17.32
N PRO A 106 -21.62 -10.83 -17.82
CA PRO A 106 -21.62 -9.41 -17.47
C PRO A 106 -22.93 -8.71 -17.86
N PRO A 107 -23.38 -7.74 -17.05
CA PRO A 107 -24.58 -6.97 -17.36
C PRO A 107 -24.42 -6.19 -18.68
N LYS A 108 -25.50 -6.08 -19.46
CA LYS A 108 -25.50 -5.26 -20.68
C LYS A 108 -25.43 -3.75 -20.41
N TYR A 109 -25.96 -3.31 -19.25
CA TYR A 109 -26.01 -1.90 -18.84
C TYR A 109 -25.61 -1.72 -17.36
N ILE A 110 -24.94 -0.61 -17.05
CA ILE A 110 -24.46 -0.27 -15.70
C ILE A 110 -25.22 0.90 -15.07
N LYS A 111 -25.95 1.70 -15.88
CA LYS A 111 -26.40 3.06 -15.53
C LYS A 111 -27.20 3.17 -14.22
N ASP A 112 -27.84 2.09 -13.78
CA ASP A 112 -28.66 2.05 -12.56
C ASP A 112 -28.14 1.07 -11.49
N ARG A 113 -26.96 0.48 -11.70
CA ARG A 113 -26.35 -0.46 -10.74
C ARG A 113 -25.48 0.28 -9.74
N LYS A 114 -25.75 0.06 -8.45
CA LYS A 114 -24.79 0.40 -7.38
C LYS A 114 -23.68 -0.63 -7.38
N LEU A 115 -22.49 -0.22 -7.81
CA LEU A 115 -21.30 -1.06 -7.78
C LEU A 115 -20.55 -0.89 -6.46
N GLY A 116 -20.17 -2.00 -5.83
CA GLY A 116 -19.39 -1.99 -4.60
C GLY A 116 -18.54 -3.25 -4.47
N ASN A 117 -17.36 -3.11 -3.85
CA ASN A 117 -16.39 -4.21 -3.72
C ASN A 117 -16.92 -5.39 -2.89
N LYS A 118 -17.89 -5.17 -2.00
CA LYS A 118 -18.51 -6.24 -1.19
C LYS A 118 -19.43 -7.14 -2.00
N THR A 119 -20.12 -6.59 -2.99
CA THR A 119 -21.20 -7.25 -3.72
C THR A 119 -20.78 -7.68 -5.13
N GLN A 120 -19.85 -6.95 -5.74
CA GLN A 120 -19.39 -7.21 -7.10
C GLN A 120 -17.88 -7.49 -7.16
N ILE A 121 -17.48 -8.20 -8.22
CA ILE A 121 -16.11 -8.53 -8.59
C ILE A 121 -15.93 -8.36 -10.10
N SER A 122 -14.75 -7.95 -10.54
CA SER A 122 -14.45 -7.83 -11.96
C SER A 122 -14.20 -9.21 -12.55
N LYS A 123 -14.92 -9.54 -13.63
CA LYS A 123 -14.73 -10.80 -14.35
C LYS A 123 -13.41 -10.86 -15.12
N THR A 124 -12.96 -9.71 -15.62
CA THR A 124 -11.73 -9.61 -16.44
C THR A 124 -10.46 -9.55 -15.59
N ASP A 125 -10.57 -8.99 -14.39
CA ASP A 125 -9.45 -8.83 -13.45
C ASP A 125 -9.99 -8.90 -12.01
N PRO A 126 -10.12 -10.11 -11.43
CA PRO A 126 -10.74 -10.33 -10.12
C PRO A 126 -10.01 -9.70 -8.93
N ASP A 127 -8.71 -9.41 -9.08
CA ASP A 127 -7.88 -8.84 -8.02
C ASP A 127 -8.00 -7.30 -7.95
N SER A 128 -8.45 -6.68 -9.05
CA SER A 128 -8.77 -5.25 -9.08
C SER A 128 -10.03 -4.93 -8.25
N THR A 129 -10.04 -3.76 -7.59
CA THR A 129 -11.20 -3.29 -6.83
C THR A 129 -11.53 -1.84 -7.14
N LEU A 130 -12.78 -1.44 -6.89
CA LEU A 130 -13.20 -0.05 -7.06
C LEU A 130 -12.48 0.83 -6.05
N ALA A 131 -11.68 1.75 -6.56
CA ALA A 131 -10.97 2.75 -5.80
C ALA A 131 -10.90 4.08 -6.58
N GLY A 132 -10.68 5.16 -5.85
CA GLY A 132 -10.58 6.50 -6.41
C GLY A 132 -10.30 7.49 -5.28
N LYS A 133 -9.69 8.63 -5.63
CA LYS A 133 -9.50 9.72 -4.68
C LYS A 133 -10.84 10.35 -4.33
N ALA A 134 -10.91 11.02 -3.18
CA ALA A 134 -12.12 11.76 -2.80
C ALA A 134 -12.48 12.78 -3.89
N GLY A 135 -13.73 12.79 -4.32
CA GLY A 135 -14.21 13.66 -5.41
C GLY A 135 -14.02 13.11 -6.83
N GLU A 136 -13.27 12.03 -7.02
CA GLU A 136 -13.09 11.41 -8.33
C GLU A 136 -14.01 10.19 -8.53
N PRO A 137 -14.46 9.92 -9.78
CA PRO A 137 -15.15 8.68 -10.09
C PRO A 137 -14.29 7.47 -9.77
N LYS A 138 -14.86 6.49 -9.05
CA LYS A 138 -14.18 5.23 -8.77
C LYS A 138 -13.94 4.45 -10.06
N LYS A 139 -12.76 3.85 -10.16
CA LYS A 139 -12.33 2.96 -11.24
C LYS A 139 -11.83 1.64 -10.66
N LEU A 140 -11.80 0.59 -11.48
CA LEU A 140 -11.09 -0.62 -11.10
C LEU A 140 -9.59 -0.32 -11.08
N ALA A 141 -8.97 -0.63 -9.95
CA ALA A 141 -7.60 -0.24 -9.68
C ALA A 141 -6.90 -1.21 -8.72
N PHE A 142 -5.57 -1.11 -8.76
CA PHE A 142 -4.64 -1.60 -7.75
C PHE A 142 -4.09 -0.43 -6.96
N LYS A 143 -3.53 -0.73 -5.79
CA LYS A 143 -2.75 0.22 -5.02
C LYS A 143 -1.33 -0.31 -4.89
N VAL A 144 -0.36 0.51 -5.22
CA VAL A 144 1.06 0.18 -5.05
C VAL A 144 1.58 0.99 -3.88
N HIS A 145 2.16 0.30 -2.90
CA HIS A 145 2.82 0.87 -1.74
C HIS A 145 4.32 0.80 -1.99
N GLU A 146 4.93 1.96 -2.22
CA GLU A 146 6.35 2.05 -2.53
C GLU A 146 7.10 2.50 -1.29
N THR A 147 8.25 1.88 -1.03
CA THR A 147 9.20 2.34 -0.01
C THR A 147 10.49 2.76 -0.69
N ILE A 148 10.94 3.97 -0.36
CA ILE A 148 12.09 4.62 -0.98
C ILE A 148 13.14 4.88 0.10
N ASP A 149 14.40 4.51 -0.16
CA ASP A 149 15.55 4.93 0.61
C ASP A 149 15.83 6.43 0.40
N CYS A 150 15.94 7.20 1.48
CA CYS A 150 16.04 8.66 1.40
C CYS A 150 17.39 9.17 0.86
N GLU A 151 18.47 8.38 0.93
CA GLU A 151 19.82 8.86 0.64
C GLU A 151 19.98 9.15 -0.85
N ASN A 152 19.71 8.13 -1.68
CA ASN A 152 19.81 8.25 -3.15
C ASN A 152 18.48 8.01 -3.87
N ARG A 153 17.36 8.00 -3.14
CA ARG A 153 16.00 7.85 -3.68
C ARG A 153 15.79 6.54 -4.44
N ILE A 154 16.40 5.47 -3.95
CA ILE A 154 16.25 4.12 -4.52
C ILE A 154 14.96 3.51 -3.98
N ILE A 155 14.10 3.01 -4.88
CA ILE A 155 12.93 2.23 -4.48
C ILE A 155 13.43 0.87 -3.99
N ILE A 156 13.17 0.56 -2.71
CA ILE A 156 13.61 -0.68 -2.04
C ILE A 156 12.47 -1.66 -1.81
N ASP A 157 11.21 -1.22 -1.93
CA ASP A 157 10.02 -2.06 -1.90
C ASP A 157 8.92 -1.49 -2.80
N ALA A 158 8.17 -2.37 -3.45
CA ALA A 158 7.01 -2.04 -4.28
C ALA A 158 5.94 -3.12 -4.08
N HIS A 159 5.07 -2.90 -3.10
CA HIS A 159 4.06 -3.87 -2.71
C HIS A 159 2.69 -3.54 -3.30
N VAL A 160 2.16 -4.45 -4.11
CA VAL A 160 0.86 -4.27 -4.77
C VAL A 160 -0.26 -4.89 -3.95
N THR A 161 -1.32 -4.14 -3.72
CA THR A 161 -2.56 -4.59 -3.10
C THR A 161 -3.77 -4.23 -3.97
N THR A 162 -4.96 -4.71 -3.61
CA THR A 162 -6.20 -4.27 -4.27
C THR A 162 -6.37 -2.76 -4.11
N GLY A 163 -6.96 -2.06 -5.09
CA GLY A 163 -7.14 -0.60 -5.03
C GLY A 163 -7.84 -0.08 -3.76
N SER A 164 -8.71 -0.88 -3.14
CA SER A 164 -9.44 -0.52 -1.92
C SER A 164 -8.71 -0.83 -0.61
N ALA A 165 -7.50 -1.37 -0.66
CA ALA A 165 -6.68 -1.61 0.52
C ALA A 165 -6.38 -0.31 1.26
N VAL A 166 -6.25 -0.41 2.59
CA VAL A 166 -5.97 0.73 3.48
C VAL A 166 -4.46 0.79 3.73
N GLU A 167 -3.83 1.92 3.40
CA GLU A 167 -2.39 2.17 3.52
C GLU A 167 -1.86 1.82 4.91
N GLY A 168 -2.52 2.32 5.96
CA GLY A 168 -2.14 2.07 7.34
C GLY A 168 -1.98 0.59 7.71
N HIS A 169 -2.75 -0.33 7.12
CA HIS A 169 -2.63 -1.75 7.46
C HIS A 169 -1.40 -2.44 6.86
N VAL A 170 -0.72 -1.78 5.91
CA VAL A 170 0.36 -2.37 5.13
C VAL A 170 1.74 -2.00 5.70
N MET A 171 1.87 -0.80 6.28
CA MET A 171 3.14 -0.19 6.74
C MET A 171 4.07 -1.16 7.48
N LEU A 172 3.63 -1.68 8.63
CA LEU A 172 4.51 -2.48 9.50
C LEU A 172 5.00 -3.75 8.80
N GLY A 173 4.12 -4.41 8.04
CA GLY A 173 4.50 -5.59 7.27
C GLY A 173 5.49 -5.29 6.16
N ARG A 174 5.59 -4.03 5.67
CA ARG A 174 6.61 -3.63 4.68
C ARG A 174 7.94 -3.32 5.34
N ILE A 175 7.93 -2.69 6.51
CA ILE A 175 9.12 -2.52 7.35
C ILE A 175 9.72 -3.90 7.65
N ASP A 176 8.91 -4.84 8.15
CA ASP A 176 9.39 -6.20 8.46
C ASP A 176 9.96 -6.91 7.22
N TYR A 177 9.37 -6.65 6.05
CA TYR A 177 9.83 -7.24 4.79
C TYR A 177 11.18 -6.67 4.36
N ILE A 178 11.38 -5.35 4.36
CA ILE A 178 12.65 -4.74 3.92
C ILE A 178 13.79 -5.09 4.88
N GLU A 179 13.54 -5.08 6.20
CA GLU A 179 14.56 -5.43 7.19
C GLU A 179 15.00 -6.89 6.99
N LYS A 180 14.05 -7.80 6.75
CA LYS A 180 14.34 -9.22 6.53
C LYS A 180 14.95 -9.52 5.16
N ALA A 181 14.45 -8.90 4.09
CA ALA A 181 14.86 -9.22 2.72
C ALA A 181 16.28 -8.73 2.42
N PHE A 182 16.71 -7.64 3.07
CA PHE A 182 17.96 -6.96 2.77
C PHE A 182 18.91 -6.84 3.96
N ASP A 183 18.56 -7.43 5.11
CA ASP A 183 19.33 -7.33 6.37
C ASP A 183 19.62 -5.87 6.76
N LEU A 184 18.59 -5.04 6.66
CA LEU A 184 18.64 -3.60 6.98
C LEU A 184 17.96 -3.33 8.31
N LYS A 185 18.27 -2.17 8.90
CA LYS A 185 17.60 -1.65 10.09
C LYS A 185 17.04 -0.27 9.80
N VAL A 186 15.72 -0.13 9.90
CA VAL A 186 15.07 1.17 9.73
C VAL A 186 15.24 1.99 11.00
N GLU A 187 15.68 3.23 10.86
CA GLU A 187 15.91 4.18 11.96
C GLU A 187 14.94 5.38 11.87
N GLU A 188 14.49 5.73 10.67
CA GLU A 188 13.62 6.88 10.41
C GLU A 188 12.62 6.59 9.29
N ILE A 189 11.37 7.01 9.47
CA ILE A 189 10.30 6.85 8.47
C ILE A 189 9.54 8.16 8.25
N THR A 190 9.32 8.51 6.99
CA THR A 190 8.39 9.57 6.56
C THR A 190 7.27 8.94 5.74
N ALA A 191 6.02 9.30 6.01
CA ALA A 191 4.89 8.76 5.25
C ALA A 191 3.68 9.71 5.29
N ASP A 192 2.80 9.53 4.32
CA ASP A 192 1.56 10.28 4.23
C ASP A 192 0.59 9.96 5.39
N ARG A 193 -0.37 10.87 5.62
CA ARG A 193 -1.40 10.72 6.67
C ARG A 193 -2.15 9.39 6.61
N GLY A 194 -2.32 8.80 5.42
CA GLY A 194 -2.95 7.50 5.23
C GLY A 194 -2.28 6.35 6.00
N TYR A 195 -1.02 6.52 6.38
CA TYR A 195 -0.28 5.55 7.18
C TYR A 195 -0.26 5.85 8.68
N GLY A 196 -0.69 7.04 9.12
CA GLY A 196 -0.57 7.54 10.50
C GLY A 196 -1.59 6.96 11.49
N PHE A 197 -1.89 5.67 11.40
CA PHE A 197 -2.79 4.97 12.32
C PHE A 197 -2.14 4.85 13.71
N GLY A 198 -2.92 4.97 14.78
CA GLY A 198 -2.38 4.92 16.15
C GLY A 198 -1.56 3.66 16.45
N VAL A 199 -2.02 2.50 15.94
CA VAL A 199 -1.28 1.23 16.06
C VAL A 199 0.08 1.26 15.36
N ASN A 200 0.19 1.97 14.23
CA ASN A 200 1.46 2.11 13.52
C ASN A 200 2.40 3.04 14.26
N LEU A 201 1.91 4.21 14.69
CA LEU A 201 2.71 5.18 15.44
C LEU A 201 3.25 4.56 16.74
N GLN A 202 2.41 3.79 17.44
CA GLN A 202 2.84 3.05 18.63
C GLN A 202 3.88 1.98 18.29
N ALA A 203 3.67 1.19 17.23
CA ALA A 203 4.63 0.16 16.84
C ALA A 203 5.97 0.75 16.38
N LEU A 204 5.97 1.91 15.71
CA LEU A 204 7.19 2.63 15.33
C LEU A 204 7.93 3.13 16.59
N GLN A 205 7.21 3.67 17.57
CA GLN A 205 7.78 4.08 18.84
C GLN A 205 8.35 2.89 19.64
N ASP A 206 7.60 1.79 19.72
CA ASP A 206 8.04 0.55 20.41
C ASP A 206 9.30 -0.06 19.75
N ARG A 207 9.52 0.23 18.45
CA ARG A 207 10.71 -0.18 17.68
C ARG A 207 11.83 0.86 17.68
N GLU A 208 11.67 1.97 18.40
CA GLU A 208 12.62 3.09 18.44
C GLU A 208 12.90 3.71 17.05
N ILE A 209 11.91 3.67 16.16
CA ILE A 209 11.99 4.28 14.82
C ILE A 209 11.47 5.72 14.88
N ASN A 210 12.28 6.68 14.45
CA ASN A 210 11.87 8.07 14.37
C ASN A 210 10.81 8.25 13.27
N SER A 211 9.59 8.62 13.65
CA SER A 211 8.47 8.71 12.70
C SER A 211 8.04 10.16 12.42
N PHE A 212 8.01 10.52 11.14
CA PHE A 212 7.45 11.76 10.61
C PHE A 212 6.18 11.47 9.81
N VAL A 213 5.15 10.96 10.50
CA VAL A 213 3.88 10.54 9.89
C VAL A 213 2.72 11.30 10.56
N PRO A 214 1.95 12.13 9.83
CA PRO A 214 0.81 12.83 10.41
C PRO A 214 -0.24 11.84 10.91
N ARG A 215 -0.72 12.02 12.14
CA ARG A 215 -1.77 11.16 12.71
C ARG A 215 -3.02 11.18 11.83
N PHE A 216 -3.49 10.00 11.46
CA PHE A 216 -4.78 9.82 10.81
C PHE A 216 -5.90 10.17 11.80
N GLN A 217 -6.72 11.18 11.46
CA GLN A 217 -7.99 11.42 12.12
C GLN A 217 -9.10 10.96 11.19
N SER A 218 -9.97 10.06 11.66
CA SER A 218 -11.21 9.74 10.97
C SER A 218 -12.20 10.88 11.18
N ASP A 219 -12.86 11.35 10.12
CA ASP A 219 -13.93 12.36 10.24
C ASP A 219 -15.21 11.81 10.88
N ASN A 220 -15.20 10.55 11.34
CA ASN A 220 -16.34 9.82 11.91
C ASN A 220 -16.34 9.85 13.44
N GLY A 221 -16.27 11.05 14.01
CA GLY A 221 -16.54 11.28 15.42
C GLY A 221 -16.95 12.74 15.60
N ASP A 222 -17.88 13.00 16.51
CA ASP A 222 -18.04 14.35 17.03
C ASP A 222 -16.65 14.85 17.42
N ARG A 223 -16.30 16.07 17.00
CA ARG A 223 -15.08 16.73 17.46
C ARG A 223 -15.19 16.84 18.97
N ILE A 224 -14.62 15.88 19.70
CA ILE A 224 -14.22 16.12 21.08
C ILE A 224 -13.05 17.09 20.95
N THR A 225 -13.36 18.39 20.95
CA THR A 225 -12.32 19.39 21.14
C THR A 225 -11.69 19.11 22.50
N ARG A 226 -10.43 19.50 22.72
CA ARG A 226 -9.81 19.47 24.06
C ARG A 226 -10.70 20.14 25.13
N ASP A 227 -11.62 20.98 24.69
CA ASP A 227 -12.54 21.76 25.51
C ASP A 227 -13.92 21.08 25.68
N SER A 228 -14.21 20.01 24.93
CA SER A 228 -15.55 19.39 24.85
C SER A 228 -15.82 18.28 25.86
N ALA A 229 -14.81 17.78 26.57
CA ALA A 229 -15.02 16.80 27.62
C ALA A 229 -14.13 17.18 28.81
N GLY A 230 -14.75 17.41 29.97
CA GLY A 230 -14.15 17.94 31.20
C GLY A 230 -13.08 17.06 31.85
N PHE A 231 -12.14 16.53 31.07
CA PHE A 231 -11.00 15.79 31.54
C PHE A 231 -9.97 16.77 32.12
N ALA A 232 -9.63 16.59 33.41
CA ALA A 232 -8.59 17.37 34.07
C ALA A 232 -7.25 16.63 33.98
N PHE A 233 -6.18 17.29 33.55
CA PHE A 233 -4.84 16.71 33.51
C PHE A 233 -4.12 16.90 34.86
N ASP A 234 -3.71 15.80 35.51
CA ASP A 234 -2.89 15.80 36.72
C ASP A 234 -1.41 15.67 36.33
N LYS A 235 -0.69 16.79 36.36
CA LYS A 235 0.74 16.88 36.01
C LYS A 235 1.64 16.02 36.90
N ASN A 236 1.25 15.74 38.15
CA ASN A 236 2.08 14.96 39.07
C ASN A 236 1.97 13.45 38.80
N LYS A 237 0.88 13.01 38.18
CA LYS A 237 0.63 11.60 37.85
C LYS A 237 0.65 11.32 36.34
N ASP A 238 0.96 12.35 35.56
CA ASP A 238 0.96 12.33 34.10
C ASP A 238 -0.31 11.67 33.51
N CYS A 239 -1.50 12.06 34.01
CA CYS A 239 -2.75 11.39 33.63
C CYS A 239 -3.96 12.32 33.46
N PHE A 240 -4.95 11.88 32.67
CA PHE A 240 -6.24 12.56 32.51
C PHE A 240 -7.31 11.96 33.44
N ILE A 241 -8.07 12.83 34.11
CA ILE A 241 -9.14 12.47 35.05
C ILE A 241 -10.50 12.65 34.36
N CYS A 242 -11.28 11.58 34.24
CA CYS A 242 -12.63 11.61 33.67
C CYS A 242 -13.64 12.38 34.56
N PRO A 243 -14.44 13.31 34.01
CA PRO A 243 -15.38 14.13 34.78
C PRO A 243 -16.55 13.35 35.40
N GLU A 244 -17.04 12.27 34.78
CA GLU A 244 -18.27 11.63 35.24
C GLU A 244 -18.12 10.68 36.44
N ARG A 245 -16.89 10.32 36.86
CA ARG A 245 -16.63 9.39 38.00
C ARG A 245 -17.58 8.17 38.08
N ILE A 246 -18.08 7.65 36.97
CA ILE A 246 -18.99 6.50 36.97
C ILE A 246 -18.17 5.23 37.22
N GLY A 247 -18.07 4.88 38.50
CA GLY A 247 -17.97 3.53 39.05
C GLY A 247 -17.15 2.49 38.29
N SER A 248 -15.83 2.54 38.40
CA SER A 248 -14.96 1.37 38.66
C SER A 248 -13.54 1.85 38.95
N SER A 249 -12.82 1.10 39.79
CA SER A 249 -11.49 1.37 40.35
C SER A 249 -10.53 2.12 39.41
N LYS A 250 -10.07 3.32 39.84
CA LYS A 250 -8.97 4.13 39.29
C LYS A 250 -8.58 3.82 37.84
N ALA A 251 -9.24 4.48 36.88
CA ALA A 251 -8.66 4.64 35.55
C ALA A 251 -7.70 5.84 35.56
N THR A 252 -6.49 5.64 36.08
CA THR A 252 -5.36 6.55 35.86
C THR A 252 -4.74 6.19 34.51
N PHE A 253 -4.83 7.10 33.54
CA PHE A 253 -4.21 6.95 32.23
C PHE A 253 -2.82 7.58 32.24
N ASP A 254 -1.78 6.79 32.45
CA ASP A 254 -0.39 7.24 32.34
C ASP A 254 -0.12 7.74 30.91
N HIS A 255 0.50 8.91 30.76
CA HIS A 255 0.87 9.48 29.47
C HIS A 255 1.84 8.58 28.69
N SER A 256 2.55 7.69 29.39
CA SER A 256 3.41 6.65 28.82
C SER A 256 2.69 5.35 28.44
N MET A 257 1.38 5.20 28.75
CA MET A 257 0.60 4.00 28.40
C MET A 257 -0.57 4.25 27.43
N LYS A 258 -0.56 3.42 26.40
CA LYS A 258 -1.39 3.25 25.20
C LYS A 258 -2.90 3.53 25.34
N TYR A 259 -3.50 4.03 24.26
CA TYR A 259 -4.95 4.06 24.03
C TYR A 259 -5.51 2.65 23.79
N GLU A 260 -6.05 2.02 24.83
CA GLU A 260 -7.10 1.00 24.66
C GLU A 260 -8.46 1.68 24.56
N PHE A 261 -9.08 1.62 23.38
CA PHE A 261 -10.53 1.81 23.26
C PHE A 261 -11.20 0.44 23.34
N ILE A 262 -11.70 0.05 24.51
CA ILE A 262 -12.56 -1.13 24.64
C ILE A 262 -14.01 -0.67 24.85
N SER A 263 -14.82 -0.87 23.82
CA SER A 263 -16.26 -1.01 24.01
C SER A 263 -16.54 -2.33 24.72
N ARG A 264 -16.98 -2.23 25.98
CA ARG A 264 -17.56 -3.30 26.83
C ARG A 264 -16.60 -4.37 27.38
N GLY A 265 -16.44 -4.34 28.71
CA GLY A 265 -16.25 -5.53 29.55
C GLY A 265 -14.81 -5.91 29.91
N LEU A 266 -14.42 -5.58 31.15
CA LEU A 266 -13.44 -6.28 32.02
C LEU A 266 -12.22 -6.95 31.37
N ILE A 267 -11.01 -6.48 31.70
CA ILE A 267 -9.88 -7.33 32.17
C ILE A 267 -9.02 -6.52 33.15
N SER A 268 -8.60 -7.19 34.24
CA SER A 268 -7.79 -6.75 35.38
C SER A 268 -6.28 -6.70 35.04
N PRO A 269 -5.47 -5.88 35.74
CA PRO A 269 -4.03 -5.74 35.47
C PRO A 269 -3.22 -6.98 35.88
N VAL A 270 -2.13 -7.24 35.16
CA VAL A 270 -1.00 -8.03 35.64
C VAL A 270 0.24 -7.12 35.61
N LEU A 271 0.72 -6.79 36.81
CA LEU A 271 2.04 -6.25 37.16
C LEU A 271 3.12 -7.25 36.66
N VAL A 272 4.29 -6.90 36.13
CA VAL A 272 5.36 -5.95 36.52
C VAL A 272 6.11 -5.54 35.26
#